data_AF-A0A444JXH8-F1
#
_entry.id   AF-A0A444JXH8-F1
#
_cell.length_a   1.000
_cell.length_b   1.000
_cell.length_c   1.000
_cell.angle_alpha   90.00
_cell.angle_beta   90.00
_cell.angle_gamma   90.00
#
_symmetry.space_group_name_H-M   'P 1'
#
loop_
_entity.id
_entity.type
_entity.pdbx_description
1 polymer ?
#
loop_
_entity_poly.entity_id
_entity_poly.type
_entity_poly.pdbx_seq_one_letter_code
_entity_poly.pdbx_strand_id
1 'polypeptide(L)'
;MKLLRYGEVGSERPGLLDADGTIRDLSAHVADIGGTALHPASLDMLAKLDAKSLPAVSGSPRIGACVAGTGKFICIGLNYSDHAAETGATVPPEPIIFMKASSAIVGPDDDVLI
;
A
#
# COMPACT_ATOMS: atom_id res chain seq x y z
N MET A 1 -4.35 9.07 9.13
CA MET A 1 -2.95 8.70 8.82
C MET A 1 -2.91 8.04 7.44
N LYS A 2 -1.90 8.33 6.63
CA LYS A 2 -1.64 7.68 5.33
C LYS A 2 -0.20 7.18 5.31
N LEU A 3 -0.01 5.88 5.08
CA LEU A 3 1.31 5.24 5.03
C LEU A 3 1.69 4.94 3.57
N LEU A 4 2.98 5.02 3.26
CA LEU A 4 3.52 4.74 1.94
C LEU A 4 4.96 4.20 2.04
N ARG A 5 5.48 3.70 0.92
CA ARG A 5 6.90 3.35 0.76
C ARG A 5 7.48 4.23 -0.34
N TYR A 6 8.65 4.84 -0.12
CA TYR A 6 9.29 5.73 -1.09
C TYR A 6 10.75 5.36 -1.34
N GLY A 7 11.24 5.64 -2.54
CA GLY A 7 12.62 5.34 -2.96
C GLY A 7 12.69 4.42 -4.18
N GLU A 8 13.91 4.08 -4.55
CA GLU A 8 14.20 3.20 -5.67
C GLU A 8 13.69 1.77 -5.44
N VAL A 9 13.41 1.07 -6.54
CA VAL A 9 12.92 -0.33 -6.51
C VAL A 9 13.84 -1.20 -5.64
N GLY A 10 13.26 -1.84 -4.63
CA GLY A 10 13.99 -2.74 -3.73
C GLY A 10 14.85 -2.05 -2.65
N SER A 11 14.83 -0.71 -2.60
CA SER A 11 15.47 0.10 -1.55
C SER A 11 14.48 1.11 -0.96
N GLU A 12 13.19 0.80 -0.99
CA GLU A 12 12.18 1.70 -0.45
C GLU A 12 12.28 1.82 1.07
N ARG A 13 11.88 2.98 1.57
CA ARG A 13 11.79 3.32 2.98
C ARG A 13 10.35 3.57 3.40
N PRO A 14 9.99 3.30 4.66
CA PRO A 14 8.65 3.55 5.17
C PRO A 14 8.42 5.06 5.35
N GLY A 15 7.24 5.53 4.95
CA GLY A 15 6.86 6.93 5.08
C GLY A 15 5.42 7.15 5.50
N LEU A 16 5.16 8.35 6.00
CA LEU A 16 3.84 8.87 6.33
C LEU A 16 3.56 10.13 5.49
N LEU A 17 2.39 10.21 4.87
CA LEU A 17 1.96 11.42 4.18
C LEU A 17 1.25 12.35 5.18
N ASP A 18 1.81 13.54 5.41
CA ASP A 18 1.22 14.53 6.30
C ASP A 18 0.05 15.29 5.63
N ALA A 19 -0.62 16.15 6.40
CA ALA A 19 -1.79 16.90 5.92
C ALA A 19 -1.48 17.88 4.79
N ASP A 20 -0.22 18.32 4.65
CA ASP A 20 0.21 19.25 3.60
C ASP A 20 0.75 18.49 2.37
N GLY A 21 0.65 17.15 2.36
CA GLY A 21 1.17 16.31 1.28
C GLY A 21 2.68 16.09 1.35
N THR A 22 3.35 16.46 2.46
CA THR A 22 4.77 16.19 2.64
C THR A 22 4.97 14.75 3.13
N ILE A 23 5.89 14.03 2.49
CA ILE A 23 6.31 12.71 2.95
C ILE A 23 7.22 12.86 4.17
N ARG A 24 6.94 12.10 5.21
CA ARG A 24 7.67 12.05 6.48
C ARG A 24 8.34 10.69 6.63
N ASP A 25 9.63 10.67 6.96
CA ASP A 25 10.41 9.44 7.13
C ASP A 25 9.99 8.71 8.42
N LEU A 26 9.66 7.41 8.31
CA LEU A 26 9.31 6.54 9.44
C LEU A 26 10.40 5.52 9.80
N SER A 27 11.58 5.58 9.19
CA SER A 27 12.65 4.57 9.35
C SER A 27 13.17 4.46 10.79
N ALA A 28 12.95 5.48 11.62
CA ALA A 28 13.26 5.44 13.05
C ALA A 28 12.23 4.67 13.90
N HIS A 29 11.05 4.38 13.35
CA HIS A 29 9.91 3.79 14.07
C HIS A 29 9.57 2.38 13.59
N VAL A 30 9.73 2.10 12.29
CA VAL A 30 9.49 0.79 11.68
C VAL A 30 10.53 0.51 10.61
N ALA A 31 10.82 -0.77 10.38
CA ALA A 31 11.79 -1.18 9.35
C ALA A 31 11.24 -0.97 7.93
N ASP A 32 9.96 -1.30 7.71
CA ASP A 32 9.24 -1.08 6.45
C ASP A 32 7.71 -1.10 6.71
N ILE A 33 6.90 -0.71 5.74
CA ILE A 33 5.43 -0.84 5.77
C ILE A 33 5.06 -2.26 5.34
N GLY A 34 5.15 -3.20 6.27
CA GLY A 34 4.79 -4.60 6.05
C GLY A 34 4.88 -5.42 7.34
N GLY A 35 4.39 -6.66 7.31
CA GLY A 35 4.46 -7.59 8.45
C GLY A 35 3.94 -6.98 9.76
N THR A 36 4.79 -6.97 10.79
CA THR A 36 4.46 -6.47 12.13
C THR A 36 4.14 -4.98 12.18
N ALA A 37 4.62 -4.17 11.21
CA ALA A 37 4.28 -2.75 11.13
C ALA A 37 2.80 -2.50 10.84
N LEU A 38 2.12 -3.48 10.22
CA LEU A 38 0.69 -3.44 9.92
C LEU A 38 -0.19 -4.09 10.99
N HIS A 39 0.40 -4.56 12.10
CA HIS A 39 -0.40 -5.05 13.23
C HIS A 39 -1.13 -3.89 13.93
N PRO A 40 -2.31 -4.13 14.54
CA PRO A 40 -3.09 -3.08 15.19
C PRO A 40 -2.29 -2.22 16.19
N ALA A 41 -1.49 -2.85 17.05
CA ALA A 41 -0.67 -2.13 18.04
C ALA A 41 0.38 -1.20 17.39
N SER A 42 0.99 -1.63 16.29
CA SER A 42 1.95 -0.82 15.53
C SER A 42 1.25 0.35 14.83
N LEU A 43 0.08 0.10 14.23
CA LEU A 43 -0.73 1.14 13.59
C LEU A 43 -1.22 2.18 14.60
N ASP A 44 -1.63 1.75 15.80
CA ASP A 44 -2.02 2.65 16.89
C ASP A 44 -0.86 3.51 17.39
N MET A 45 0.35 2.94 17.45
CA MET A 45 1.56 3.68 17.79
C MET A 45 1.89 4.72 16.72
N LEU A 46 1.89 4.32 15.44
CA LEU A 46 2.16 5.23 14.32
C LEU A 46 1.11 6.34 14.22
N ALA A 47 -0.17 6.03 14.47
CA ALA A 47 -1.26 7.00 14.42
C ALA A 47 -1.15 8.10 15.49
N LYS A 48 -0.40 7.86 16.57
CA LYS A 48 -0.16 8.83 17.64
C LYS A 48 1.08 9.71 17.41
N LEU A 49 1.90 9.42 16.40
CA LEU A 49 3.06 10.24 16.07
C LEU A 49 2.60 11.62 15.59
N ASP A 50 3.30 12.66 16.04
CA ASP A 50 3.17 13.97 15.43
C ASP A 50 3.93 13.99 14.10
N ALA A 51 3.18 13.98 13.00
CA ALA A 51 3.73 14.00 11.64
C ALA A 51 4.69 15.19 11.41
N LYS A 52 4.48 16.34 12.08
CA LYS A 52 5.34 17.52 11.91
C LYS A 52 6.69 17.40 12.59
N SER A 53 6.80 16.56 13.62
CA SER A 53 8.07 16.24 14.28
C SER A 53 8.96 15.28 13.48
N LEU A 54 8.38 14.56 12.51
CA LEU A 54 9.11 13.59 11.70
C LEU A 54 9.96 14.29 10.62
N PRO A 55 11.13 13.72 10.26
CA PRO A 55 11.96 14.26 9.19
C PRO A 55 11.17 14.37 7.87
N ALA A 56 11.19 15.55 7.25
CA ALA A 56 10.63 15.75 5.93
C ALA A 56 11.53 15.09 4.88
N VAL A 57 10.93 14.32 3.97
CA VAL A 57 11.63 13.78 2.81
C VAL A 57 11.69 14.86 1.74
N SER A 58 12.88 15.13 1.22
CA SER A 58 13.10 16.16 0.22
C SER A 58 12.70 15.70 -1.19
N GLY A 59 12.28 16.66 -2.01
CA GLY A 59 11.92 16.43 -3.41
C GLY A 59 10.65 15.61 -3.59
N SER A 60 10.61 14.86 -4.69
CA SER A 60 9.48 14.01 -5.06
C SER A 60 10.01 12.61 -5.38
N PRO A 61 10.35 11.80 -4.36
CA PRO A 61 10.87 10.46 -4.59
C PRO A 61 9.81 9.58 -5.24
N ARG A 62 10.25 8.58 -6.00
CA ARG A 62 9.38 7.49 -6.48
C ARG A 62 8.59 6.88 -5.31
N ILE A 63 7.33 6.58 -5.55
CA ILE A 63 6.49 5.82 -4.62
C ILE A 63 6.53 4.35 -5.04
N GLY A 64 6.91 3.48 -4.12
CA GLY A 64 6.90 2.04 -4.34
C GLY A 64 5.56 1.40 -3.99
N ALA A 65 5.47 0.09 -4.17
CA ALA A 65 4.34 -0.69 -3.68
C ALA A 65 4.15 -0.44 -2.17
N CYS A 66 2.91 -0.16 -1.75
CA CYS A 66 2.62 0.34 -0.40
C CYS A 66 2.83 -0.70 0.71
N VAL A 67 2.88 -2.00 0.39
CA VAL A 67 3.08 -3.09 1.35
C VAL A 67 4.30 -3.93 0.97
N ALA A 68 5.29 -3.94 1.85
CA ALA A 68 6.47 -4.78 1.76
C ALA A 68 6.16 -6.23 2.13
N GLY A 69 6.90 -7.18 1.53
CA GLY A 69 6.86 -8.59 1.94
C GLY A 69 5.51 -9.29 1.74
N THR A 70 4.72 -8.87 0.75
CA THR A 70 3.41 -9.47 0.45
C THR A 70 3.54 -10.96 0.10
N GLY A 71 3.10 -11.83 1.01
CA GLY A 71 3.17 -13.29 0.81
C GLY A 71 2.04 -13.87 -0.04
N LYS A 72 0.85 -13.24 -0.03
CA LYS A 72 -0.32 -13.66 -0.83
C LYS A 72 -1.04 -12.45 -1.39
N PHE A 73 -1.38 -12.50 -2.67
CA PHE A 73 -2.22 -11.50 -3.33
C PHE A 73 -3.54 -12.16 -3.73
N ILE A 74 -4.52 -12.08 -2.82
CA ILE A 74 -5.87 -12.66 -2.99
C ILE A 74 -6.79 -11.60 -3.59
N CYS A 75 -7.47 -11.93 -4.67
CA CYS A 75 -8.33 -11.04 -5.43
C CYS A 75 -9.79 -11.49 -5.35
N ILE A 76 -10.72 -10.54 -5.38
CA ILE A 76 -12.17 -10.78 -5.41
C ILE A 76 -12.71 -10.38 -6.78
N GLY A 77 -13.32 -11.33 -7.49
CA GLY A 77 -13.99 -11.09 -8.77
C GLY A 77 -15.44 -10.63 -8.59
N LEU A 78 -15.96 -9.91 -9.59
CA LEU A 78 -17.37 -9.49 -9.69
C LEU A 78 -17.97 -8.91 -8.39
N ASN A 79 -17.21 -8.06 -7.69
CA ASN A 79 -17.63 -7.46 -6.41
C ASN A 79 -18.39 -6.14 -6.54
N TYR A 80 -18.93 -5.84 -7.74
CA TYR A 80 -19.76 -4.68 -8.05
C TYR A 80 -20.95 -5.15 -8.88
N SER A 81 -22.18 -4.77 -8.49
CA SER A 81 -23.42 -5.21 -9.17
C SER A 81 -23.43 -4.84 -10.65
N ASP A 82 -22.98 -3.62 -10.95
CA ASP A 82 -23.02 -3.08 -12.30
C ASP A 82 -21.99 -3.77 -13.20
N HIS A 83 -20.86 -4.19 -12.63
CA HIS A 83 -19.86 -4.99 -13.35
C HIS A 83 -20.34 -6.43 -13.62
N ALA A 84 -21.11 -7.03 -12.69
CA ALA A 84 -21.78 -8.29 -12.96
C ALA A 84 -22.79 -8.14 -14.11
N ALA A 85 -23.61 -7.07 -14.10
CA ALA A 85 -24.57 -6.79 -15.15
C ALA A 85 -23.90 -6.53 -16.52
N GLU A 86 -22.80 -5.78 -16.56
CA GLU A 86 -22.00 -5.49 -17.77
C GLU A 86 -21.52 -6.76 -18.47
N THR A 87 -21.13 -7.76 -17.68
CA THR A 87 -20.63 -9.05 -18.20
C THR A 87 -21.73 -10.05 -18.51
N GLY A 88 -23.01 -9.68 -18.31
CA GLY A 88 -24.14 -10.59 -18.42
C GLY A 88 -24.19 -11.66 -17.33
N ALA A 89 -23.41 -11.50 -16.26
CA ALA A 89 -23.36 -12.42 -15.13
C ALA A 89 -24.44 -12.07 -14.09
N THR A 90 -24.97 -13.09 -13.44
CA THR A 90 -25.76 -12.90 -12.21
C THR A 90 -24.84 -12.50 -11.06
N VAL A 91 -25.31 -11.66 -10.13
CA VAL A 91 -24.57 -11.34 -8.90
C VAL A 91 -24.21 -12.65 -8.17
N PRO A 92 -22.93 -12.92 -7.91
CA PRO A 92 -22.52 -14.16 -7.26
C PRO A 92 -23.12 -14.26 -5.84
N PRO A 93 -23.63 -15.44 -5.43
CA PRO A 93 -24.13 -15.64 -4.07
C PRO A 93 -22.99 -15.75 -3.04
N GLU A 94 -21.76 -15.93 -3.50
CA GLU A 94 -20.54 -16.03 -2.71
C GLU A 94 -19.36 -15.33 -3.42
N PRO A 95 -18.32 -14.88 -2.69
CA PRO A 95 -17.18 -14.21 -3.30
C PRO A 95 -16.41 -15.11 -4.27
N ILE A 96 -16.17 -14.62 -5.48
CA ILE A 96 -15.26 -15.28 -6.43
C ILE A 96 -13.83 -14.95 -6.02
N ILE A 97 -13.06 -15.96 -5.59
CA ILE A 97 -11.69 -15.78 -5.10
C ILE A 97 -10.68 -16.33 -6.11
N PHE A 98 -9.67 -15.52 -6.43
CA PHE A 98 -8.52 -15.95 -7.25
C PHE A 98 -7.23 -15.30 -6.75
N MET A 99 -6.08 -15.66 -7.34
CA MET A 99 -4.77 -15.13 -6.95
C MET A 99 -4.05 -14.46 -8.11
N LYS A 100 -3.27 -13.44 -7.81
CA LYS A 100 -2.20 -12.92 -8.68
C LYS A 100 -0.84 -13.28 -8.09
N ALA A 101 0.17 -13.48 -8.94
CA ALA A 101 1.54 -13.63 -8.46
C ALA A 101 1.98 -12.34 -7.73
N SER A 102 2.69 -12.47 -6.61
CA SER A 102 3.20 -11.30 -5.87
C SER A 102 4.22 -10.49 -6.69
N SER A 103 4.85 -11.11 -7.70
CA SER A 103 5.70 -10.42 -8.67
C SER A 103 4.96 -9.42 -9.58
N ALA A 104 3.62 -9.42 -9.57
CA ALA A 104 2.82 -8.46 -10.32
C ALA A 104 2.58 -7.13 -9.58
N ILE A 105 3.13 -6.97 -8.36
CA ILE A 105 2.96 -5.78 -7.54
C ILE A 105 4.02 -4.76 -7.91
N VAL A 106 3.60 -3.56 -8.33
CA VAL A 106 4.47 -2.42 -8.67
C VAL A 106 4.01 -1.16 -7.93
N GLY A 107 4.83 -0.10 -7.95
CA GLY A 107 4.46 1.21 -7.42
C GLY A 107 3.31 1.84 -8.21
N PRO A 108 2.59 2.82 -7.61
CA PRO A 108 1.42 3.44 -8.24
C PRO A 108 1.73 4.18 -9.55
N ASP A 109 2.97 4.66 -9.72
CA ASP A 109 3.42 5.44 -10.88
C ASP A 109 4.52 4.71 -11.68
N ASP A 110 4.73 3.41 -11.41
CA ASP A 110 5.69 2.60 -12.16
C ASP A 110 5.13 2.20 -13.53
N ASP A 111 6.05 1.98 -14.48
CA ASP A 111 5.71 1.40 -15.78
C ASP A 111 5.13 -0.01 -15.64
N VAL A 112 4.04 -0.27 -16.36
CA VAL A 112 3.49 -1.62 -16.55
C VAL A 112 4.19 -2.25 -17.74
N LEU A 113 5.20 -3.07 -17.47
CA LEU A 113 5.90 -3.84 -18.49
C LEU A 113 5.00 -4.97 -19.02
N ILE A 114 4.84 -5.04 -20.34
CA ILE A 114 4.00 -6.03 -21.05
C ILE A 114 4.88 -7.07 -21.74
#